data_AF-A0A7R9KEZ6-F1
#
_entry.id   AF-A0A7R9KEZ6-F1
#
_cell.length_a   1.000
_cell.length_b   1.000
_cell.length_c   1.000
_cell.angle_alpha   90.00
_cell.angle_beta   90.00
_cell.angle_gamma   90.00
#
_symmetry.space_group_name_H-M   'P 1'
#
loop_
_entity.id
_entity.type
_entity.pdbx_description
1 polymer ?
#
loop_
_entity_poly.entity_id
_entity_poly.type
_entity_poly.pdbx_seq_one_letter_code
_entity_poly.pdbx_strand_id
1 'polypeptide(L)'
;MDRQTDSQCEQTITKGCTHRTNFTNQELDRVRDWIQRKYMTEAFIKPNITPCRRLYVRKDFKCMTEGERMAFIRAVRQVYLNGVMDRLADIHVGYWGAIHKTAELIPSHRVLLNELEKELMKVDPSVTLPYWV
;
A
#
# COMPACT_ATOMS: atom_id res chain seq x y z
N MET A 1 16.06 -16.98 22.32
CA MET A 1 15.01 -16.02 22.70
C MET A 1 13.90 -16.16 21.69
N ASP A 2 12.67 -16.30 22.18
CA ASP A 2 11.54 -16.95 21.51
C ASP A 2 11.26 -16.45 20.10
N ARG A 3 11.07 -17.41 19.18
CA ARG A 3 10.47 -17.22 17.86
C ARG A 3 9.01 -16.78 18.09
N GLN A 4 8.79 -15.47 18.18
CA GLN A 4 7.48 -14.90 17.98
C GLN A 4 6.99 -15.38 16.61
N THR A 5 5.93 -16.19 16.65
CA THR A 5 5.10 -16.61 15.53
C THR A 5 5.07 -15.53 14.45
N ASP A 6 5.52 -15.85 13.22
CA ASP A 6 5.37 -14.98 12.04
C ASP A 6 4.00 -14.32 12.13
N SER A 7 3.99 -13.01 12.32
CA SER A 7 2.75 -12.31 12.60
C SER A 7 1.76 -12.59 11.46
N GLN A 8 0.45 -12.60 11.74
CA GLN A 8 -0.58 -12.76 10.71
C GLN A 8 -0.38 -11.80 9.51
N CYS A 9 0.28 -10.67 9.76
CA CYS A 9 0.72 -9.70 8.77
C CYS A 9 1.78 -10.26 7.79
N GLU A 10 2.75 -11.02 8.28
CA GLU A 10 3.87 -11.58 7.52
C GLU A 10 3.40 -12.69 6.57
N GLN A 11 2.42 -13.50 7.00
CA GLN A 11 1.78 -14.53 6.18
C GLN A 11 0.92 -13.95 5.05
N THR A 12 0.42 -12.72 5.20
CA THR A 12 -0.45 -12.05 4.21
C THR A 12 0.34 -11.53 3.00
N ILE A 13 1.63 -11.22 3.19
CA ILE A 13 2.50 -10.62 2.16
C ILE A 13 2.90 -11.64 1.07
N THR A 14 2.99 -12.93 1.41
CA THR A 14 3.66 -13.94 0.57
C THR A 14 2.73 -14.84 -0.25
N LYS A 15 1.40 -14.68 -0.12
CA LYS A 15 0.44 -15.63 -0.71
C LYS A 15 0.00 -15.22 -2.12
N GLY A 16 0.30 -16.06 -3.12
CA GLY A 16 -0.39 -16.09 -4.42
C GLY A 16 0.24 -15.37 -5.61
N CYS A 17 1.52 -14.98 -5.54
CA CYS A 17 2.20 -14.23 -6.59
C CYS A 17 3.52 -14.87 -7.02
N THR A 18 3.79 -14.97 -8.33
CA THR A 18 5.06 -15.50 -8.87
C THR A 18 6.14 -14.43 -9.01
N HIS A 19 6.15 -13.42 -8.13
CA HIS A 19 7.33 -12.60 -7.95
C HIS A 19 8.46 -13.47 -7.39
N ARG A 20 9.72 -13.06 -7.54
CA ARG A 20 10.83 -13.77 -6.89
C ARG A 20 10.53 -13.81 -5.39
N THR A 21 10.13 -14.98 -4.89
CA THR A 21 9.86 -15.24 -3.47
C THR A 21 10.99 -16.02 -2.81
N ASN A 22 11.84 -16.67 -3.63
CA ASN A 22 13.01 -17.40 -3.16
C ASN A 22 14.19 -16.44 -3.01
N PHE A 23 14.15 -15.67 -1.92
CA PHE A 23 15.29 -14.92 -1.44
C PHE A 23 16.17 -15.81 -0.57
N THR A 24 17.49 -15.68 -0.70
CA THR A 24 18.42 -16.31 0.23
C THR A 24 18.29 -15.66 1.61
N ASN A 25 18.59 -16.38 2.68
CA ASN A 25 18.65 -15.79 4.03
C ASN A 25 19.57 -14.56 4.05
N GLN A 26 20.68 -14.61 3.32
CA GLN A 26 21.61 -13.48 3.21
C GLN A 26 21.00 -12.24 2.53
N GLU A 27 20.06 -12.39 1.61
CA GLU A 27 19.33 -11.27 1.02
C GLU A 27 18.27 -10.73 1.97
N LEU A 28 17.52 -11.61 2.64
CA LEU A 28 16.53 -11.22 3.64
C LEU A 28 17.19 -10.49 4.82
N ASP A 29 18.33 -10.97 5.30
CA ASP A 29 19.07 -10.37 6.40
C ASP A 29 19.65 -9.01 5.99
N ARG A 30 20.16 -8.87 4.77
CA ARG A 30 20.57 -7.56 4.24
C ARG A 30 19.45 -6.53 4.25
N VAL A 31 18.24 -6.94 3.86
CA VAL A 31 17.05 -6.06 3.87
C VAL A 31 16.64 -5.73 5.30
N ARG A 32 16.55 -6.72 6.19
CA ARG A 32 16.22 -6.52 7.61
C ARG A 32 17.20 -5.57 8.28
N ASP A 33 18.49 -5.79 8.08
CA ASP A 33 19.56 -4.96 8.62
C ASP A 33 19.47 -3.52 8.12
N TRP A 34 19.20 -3.35 6.82
CA TRP A 34 19.01 -2.02 6.24
C TRP A 34 17.79 -1.31 6.84
N ILE A 35 16.66 -2.00 6.99
CA ILE A 35 15.45 -1.44 7.61
C ILE A 35 15.71 -1.06 9.07
N GLN A 36 16.33 -1.96 9.85
CA GLN A 36 16.66 -1.74 11.25
C GLN A 36 17.59 -0.52 11.40
N ARG A 37 18.69 -0.48 10.66
CA ARG A 37 19.60 0.68 10.68
C ARG A 37 18.87 1.97 10.32
N LYS A 38 18.19 2.00 9.18
CA LYS A 38 17.56 3.22 8.66
C LYS A 38 16.43 3.75 9.53
N TYR A 39 15.56 2.87 10.04
CA TYR A 39 14.31 3.29 10.69
C TYR A 39 14.32 3.17 12.22
N MET A 40 15.17 2.31 12.79
CA MET A 40 15.18 2.05 14.23
C MET A 40 16.38 2.69 14.93
N THR A 41 17.51 2.78 14.22
CA THR A 41 18.76 3.33 14.76
C THR A 41 19.03 4.76 14.29
N GLU A 42 18.98 5.01 12.98
CA GLU A 42 19.41 6.27 12.35
C GLU A 42 18.28 7.31 12.22
N ALA A 43 17.02 6.87 12.20
CA ALA A 43 15.89 7.78 12.05
C ALA A 43 15.70 8.65 13.30
N PHE A 44 15.68 9.97 13.10
CA PHE A 44 15.32 10.94 14.13
C PHE A 44 13.89 10.74 14.65
N ILE A 45 12.97 10.36 13.75
CA ILE A 45 11.60 9.96 14.08
C ILE A 45 11.51 8.45 13.94
N LYS A 46 11.50 7.74 15.08
CA LYS A 46 11.32 6.28 15.10
C LYS A 46 9.87 5.93 14.77
N PRO A 47 9.61 4.88 13.99
CA PRO A 47 8.25 4.42 13.74
C PRO A 47 7.61 3.97 15.05
N ASN A 48 6.34 4.30 15.25
CA ASN A 48 5.59 3.75 16.38
C ASN A 48 5.36 2.26 16.14
N ILE A 49 6.08 1.42 16.90
CA ILE A 49 6.10 -0.05 16.76
C ILE A 49 4.92 -0.71 17.50
N THR A 50 3.80 0.00 17.64
CA THR A 50 2.58 -0.62 18.18
C THR A 50 2.22 -1.82 17.31
N PRO A 51 1.92 -3.01 17.87
CA PRO A 51 1.55 -4.17 17.09
C PRO A 51 0.43 -3.82 16.11
N CYS A 52 0.66 -4.02 14.81
CA CYS A 52 -0.32 -3.70 13.79
C CYS A 52 -1.62 -4.48 14.05
N ARG A 53 -2.68 -3.79 14.50
CA ARG A 53 -3.99 -4.40 14.72
C ARG A 53 -4.61 -4.90 13.41
N ARG A 54 -4.26 -4.26 12.28
CA ARG A 54 -4.69 -4.61 10.92
C ARG A 54 -3.67 -4.09 9.91
N LEU A 55 -3.21 -4.96 9.00
CA LEU A 55 -2.32 -4.61 7.90
C LEU A 55 -3.14 -4.59 6.59
N TYR A 56 -3.01 -3.51 5.83
CA TYR A 56 -3.51 -3.42 4.46
C TYR A 56 -2.34 -3.55 3.49
N VAL A 57 -2.44 -4.49 2.55
CA VAL A 57 -1.39 -4.78 1.58
C VAL A 57 -1.92 -4.49 0.19
N ARG A 58 -1.36 -3.46 -0.46
CA ARG A 58 -1.56 -3.24 -1.89
C ARG A 58 -0.86 -4.35 -2.66
N LYS A 59 -1.63 -5.25 -3.28
CA LYS A 59 -1.10 -6.35 -4.10
C LYS A 59 -0.90 -5.91 -5.55
N ASP A 60 -0.04 -6.62 -6.27
CA ASP A 60 -0.08 -6.59 -7.73
C ASP A 60 -1.44 -7.11 -8.19
N PHE A 61 -2.10 -6.39 -9.10
CA PHE A 61 -3.37 -6.78 -9.68
C PHE A 61 -3.36 -8.20 -10.28
N LYS A 62 -2.24 -8.61 -10.88
CA LYS A 62 -2.05 -9.98 -11.43
C LYS A 62 -2.06 -11.04 -10.34
N CYS A 63 -1.68 -10.67 -9.13
CA CYS A 63 -1.55 -11.56 -7.98
C CYS A 63 -2.75 -11.53 -7.02
N MET A 64 -3.77 -10.74 -7.36
CA MET A 64 -5.06 -10.83 -6.70
C MET A 64 -5.77 -12.13 -7.13
N THR A 65 -6.57 -12.68 -6.23
CA THR A 65 -7.56 -13.70 -6.57
C THR A 65 -8.67 -13.08 -7.44
N GLU A 66 -9.47 -13.91 -8.09
CA GLU A 66 -10.65 -13.43 -8.83
C GLU A 66 -11.62 -12.67 -7.91
N GLY A 67 -11.87 -13.19 -6.70
CA GLY A 67 -12.73 -12.54 -5.72
C GLY A 67 -12.22 -11.14 -5.31
N GLU A 68 -10.92 -11.00 -5.06
CA GLU A 68 -10.28 -9.71 -4.77
C GLU A 68 -10.40 -8.75 -5.95
N ARG A 69 -10.14 -9.21 -7.19
CA ARG A 69 -10.31 -8.36 -8.40
C ARG A 69 -11.74 -7.88 -8.55
N MET A 70 -12.70 -8.77 -8.39
CA MET A 70 -14.12 -8.43 -8.52
C MET A 70 -14.59 -7.48 -7.41
N ALA A 71 -14.09 -7.65 -6.18
CA ALA A 71 -14.34 -6.70 -5.10
C ALA A 71 -13.79 -5.32 -5.43
N PHE A 72 -12.55 -5.24 -5.91
CA PHE A 72 -11.94 -3.98 -6.35
C PHE A 72 -12.72 -3.31 -7.49
N ILE A 73 -13.07 -4.04 -8.56
CA ILE A 73 -13.83 -3.50 -9.69
C ILE A 73 -15.20 -2.95 -9.24
N ARG A 74 -15.91 -3.69 -8.38
CA ARG A 74 -17.19 -3.22 -7.82
C ARG A 74 -17.01 -1.97 -6.99
N ALA A 75 -15.99 -1.92 -6.12
CA ALA A 75 -15.70 -0.77 -5.28
C ALA A 75 -15.36 0.47 -6.13
N VAL A 76 -14.52 0.33 -7.16
CA VAL A 76 -14.19 1.40 -8.10
C VAL A 76 -15.43 1.94 -8.79
N ARG A 77 -16.33 1.05 -9.26
CA ARG A 77 -17.59 1.47 -9.89
C ARG A 77 -18.45 2.30 -8.94
N GLN A 78 -18.57 1.90 -7.68
CA GLN A 78 -19.34 2.68 -6.69
C GLN A 78 -18.68 4.01 -6.37
N VAL A 79 -17.36 4.04 -6.17
CA VAL A 79 -16.59 5.29 -5.95
C VAL A 79 -16.76 6.25 -7.12
N TYR A 80 -16.75 5.75 -8.36
CA TYR A 80 -17.02 6.54 -9.56
C TYR A 80 -18.44 7.11 -9.56
N LEU A 81 -19.46 6.28 -9.33
CA LEU A 81 -20.87 6.71 -9.28
C LEU A 81 -21.14 7.73 -8.16
N ASN A 82 -20.36 7.70 -7.08
CA ASN A 82 -20.45 8.65 -5.98
C ASN A 82 -19.74 9.98 -6.26
N GLY A 83 -19.17 10.18 -7.46
CA GLY A 83 -18.48 11.42 -7.86
C GLY A 83 -17.10 11.63 -7.21
N VAL A 84 -16.60 10.64 -6.47
CA VAL A 84 -15.28 10.74 -5.80
C VAL A 84 -14.15 10.81 -6.82
N MET A 85 -14.26 10.06 -7.92
CA MET A 85 -13.24 10.08 -8.98
C MET A 85 -13.12 11.47 -9.61
N ASP A 86 -14.25 12.11 -9.91
CA ASP A 86 -14.27 13.46 -10.47
C ASP A 86 -13.65 14.47 -9.50
N ARG A 87 -14.05 14.42 -8.22
CA ARG A 87 -13.47 15.28 -7.16
C ARG A 87 -11.95 15.16 -7.07
N LEU A 88 -11.42 13.93 -7.08
CA LEU A 88 -9.97 13.71 -6.98
C LEU A 88 -9.24 14.14 -8.27
N ALA A 89 -9.87 13.97 -9.44
CA ALA A 89 -9.35 14.46 -10.71
C ALA A 89 -9.30 15.99 -10.75
N ASP A 90 -10.34 16.67 -10.27
CA ASP A 90 -10.40 18.13 -10.19
C ASP A 90 -9.31 18.69 -9.28
N ILE A 91 -9.05 18.06 -8.12
CA ILE A 91 -7.94 18.45 -7.23
C ILE A 91 -6.61 18.28 -7.97
N HIS A 92 -6.38 17.14 -8.62
CA HIS A 92 -5.13 16.88 -9.34
C HIS A 92 -4.87 17.90 -10.45
N VAL A 93 -5.88 18.24 -11.25
CA VAL A 93 -5.79 19.24 -12.32
C VAL A 93 -5.64 20.64 -11.75
N GLY A 94 -6.43 21.01 -10.74
CA GLY A 94 -6.41 22.33 -10.12
C GLY A 94 -5.06 22.70 -9.51
N TYR A 95 -4.34 21.71 -8.97
CA TYR A 95 -3.00 21.91 -8.40
C TYR A 95 -1.85 21.52 -9.34
N TRP A 96 -2.14 21.26 -10.63
CA TRP A 96 -1.16 20.68 -11.55
C TRP A 96 0.19 21.41 -11.54
N GLY A 97 0.18 22.74 -11.66
CA GLY A 97 1.42 23.55 -11.73
C GLY A 97 2.20 23.63 -10.42
N ALA A 98 1.55 23.40 -9.29
CA ALA A 98 2.20 23.40 -7.97
C ALA A 98 2.83 22.05 -7.64
N ILE A 99 2.23 20.95 -8.10
CA ILE A 99 2.65 19.59 -7.71
C ILE A 99 3.51 18.91 -8.77
N HIS A 100 3.40 19.28 -10.05
CA HIS A 100 4.22 18.67 -11.11
C HIS A 100 5.56 19.38 -11.26
N LYS A 101 6.63 18.59 -11.45
CA LYS A 101 8.01 19.08 -11.61
C LYS A 101 8.53 19.86 -10.39
N THR A 102 7.94 19.62 -9.22
CA THR A 102 8.36 20.18 -7.94
C THR A 102 8.67 19.06 -6.95
N ALA A 103 9.18 19.42 -5.76
CA ALA A 103 9.37 18.48 -4.66
C ALA A 103 8.05 17.86 -4.17
N GLU A 104 6.92 18.51 -4.46
CA GLU A 104 5.57 18.07 -4.06
C GLU A 104 5.00 16.96 -4.93
N LEU A 105 5.68 16.58 -6.03
CA LEU A 105 5.22 15.55 -6.96
C LEU A 105 4.87 14.25 -6.23
N ILE A 106 5.82 13.65 -5.54
CA ILE A 106 5.63 12.35 -4.90
C ILE A 106 4.71 12.43 -3.67
N PRO A 107 4.87 13.41 -2.74
CA PRO A 107 3.98 13.55 -1.60
C PRO A 107 2.52 13.77 -2.00
N SER A 108 2.24 14.67 -2.95
CA SER A 108 0.87 15.00 -3.36
C SER A 108 0.15 13.82 -3.99
N HIS A 109 0.83 13.09 -4.89
CA HIS A 109 0.27 11.88 -5.48
C HIS A 109 0.03 10.77 -4.44
N ARG A 110 0.94 10.62 -3.47
CA ARG A 110 0.75 9.67 -2.35
C ARG A 110 -0.51 10.00 -1.55
N VAL A 111 -0.78 11.28 -1.28
CA VAL A 111 -2.01 11.71 -0.60
C VAL A 111 -3.24 11.36 -1.42
N LEU A 112 -3.27 11.68 -2.72
CA LEU A 112 -4.41 11.37 -3.58
C LEU A 112 -4.70 9.86 -3.66
N LEU A 113 -3.66 9.03 -3.79
CA LEU A 113 -3.81 7.56 -3.80
C LEU A 113 -4.31 7.03 -2.45
N ASN A 114 -3.88 7.62 -1.34
CA ASN A 114 -4.34 7.26 0.00
C ASN A 114 -5.80 7.66 0.23
N GLU A 115 -6.22 8.84 -0.24
CA GLU A 115 -7.63 9.24 -0.19
C GLU A 115 -8.50 8.36 -1.07
N LEU A 116 -8.06 8.01 -2.28
CA LEU A 116 -8.78 7.06 -3.13
C LEU A 116 -8.96 5.69 -2.44
N GLU A 117 -7.90 5.15 -1.84
CA GLU A 117 -7.97 3.88 -1.12
C GLU A 117 -8.94 3.93 0.07
N LYS A 118 -8.94 5.02 0.85
CA LYS A 118 -9.92 5.21 1.93
C LYS A 118 -11.36 5.22 1.41
N GLU A 119 -11.62 5.87 0.27
CA GLU A 119 -12.96 5.91 -0.33
C GLU A 119 -13.39 4.53 -0.86
N LEU A 120 -12.46 3.74 -1.43
CA LEU A 120 -12.71 2.34 -1.79
C LEU A 120 -13.04 1.51 -0.54
N MET A 121 -12.32 1.70 0.56
CA MET A 121 -12.53 0.97 1.81
C MET A 121 -13.85 1.32 2.52
N LYS A 122 -14.43 2.50 2.26
CA LYS A 122 -15.78 2.83 2.72
C LYS A 122 -16.84 1.98 1.99
N VAL A 123 -16.59 1.60 0.74
CA VAL A 123 -17.47 0.70 -0.02
C VAL A 123 -17.24 -0.76 0.39
N ASP A 124 -15.98 -1.18 0.50
CA ASP A 124 -15.61 -2.54 0.91
C ASP A 124 -14.31 -2.50 1.74
N PRO A 125 -14.37 -2.72 3.08
CA PRO A 125 -13.20 -2.66 3.97
C PRO A 125 -12.12 -3.73 3.71
N SER A 126 -12.34 -4.66 2.79
CA SER A 126 -11.34 -5.64 2.35
C SER A 126 -10.52 -5.16 1.13
N VAL A 127 -10.97 -4.11 0.45
CA VAL A 127 -10.33 -3.61 -0.77
C VAL A 127 -9.16 -2.71 -0.44
N THR A 128 -8.03 -2.98 -1.10
CA THR A 128 -6.86 -2.09 -1.17
C THR A 128 -6.59 -1.72 -2.62
N LEU A 129 -5.96 -0.58 -2.86
CA LEU A 129 -5.58 -0.15 -4.20
C LEU A 129 -4.50 -1.09 -4.75
N PRO A 130 -4.71 -1.79 -5.88
CA PRO A 130 -3.68 -2.61 -6.48
C PRO A 130 -2.63 -1.74 -7.17
N TYR A 131 -1.44 -2.29 -7.35
CA TYR A 131 -0.47 -1.78 -8.30
C TYR A 131 -0.38 -2.69 -9.54
N TRP A 132 0.29 -2.22 -10.57
CA TRP A 132 0.51 -2.97 -11.79
C TRP A 132 1.97 -2.86 -12.22
N VAL A 133 2.64 -4.01 -12.31
CA VAL A 133 4.00 -4.18 -12.87
C VAL A 133 4.01 -5.34 -13.85
#